data_AF-A0A223P8U3-F1
#
_entry.id   AF-A0A223P8U3-F1
#
_cell.length_a   1.000
_cell.length_b   1.000
_cell.length_c   1.000
_cell.angle_alpha   90.00
_cell.angle_beta   90.00
_cell.angle_gamma   90.00
#
_symmetry.space_group_name_H-M   'P 1'
#
loop_
_entity.id
_entity.type
_entity.pdbx_description
1 polymer ?
#
loop_
_entity_poly.entity_id
_entity_poly.type
_entity_poly.pdbx_seq_one_letter_code
_entity_poly.pdbx_strand_id
1 'polypeptide(L)'
;MTRPEWIQSAGYVIAAVVAAFSIFSYFYTQKKQRSLDIVKFSLDQHRRLFDDEVLFEILNLIDSEDTEQRKLAAPSMGNKKRKLITFFEEMVLLVRAGYMSEDFALYMFGYYAMQARNNQHFMTDISTDHADFGIFFDFAEQYDQKKEVIKVSRVGITP
;
A
#
# COMPACT_ATOMS: atom_id res chain seq x y z
N MET A 1 -25.14 51.43 -37.86
CA MET A 1 -24.53 51.48 -36.51
C MET A 1 -23.74 50.20 -36.32
N THR A 2 -22.43 50.25 -36.51
CA THR A 2 -21.52 49.12 -36.31
C THR A 2 -21.42 48.85 -34.81
N ARG A 3 -21.61 47.59 -34.39
CA ARG A 3 -21.39 47.18 -33.00
C ARG A 3 -19.95 47.57 -32.64
N PRO A 4 -19.70 48.16 -31.45
CA PRO A 4 -18.36 48.62 -31.12
C PRO A 4 -17.39 47.43 -31.07
N GLU A 5 -16.33 47.48 -31.88
CA GLU A 5 -15.31 46.42 -32.00
C GLU A 5 -14.63 46.12 -30.65
N TRP A 6 -14.62 47.09 -29.71
CA TRP A 6 -14.12 46.93 -28.35
C TRP A 6 -14.90 45.91 -27.51
N ILE A 7 -16.18 45.69 -27.82
CA ILE A 7 -17.00 44.68 -27.12
C ILE A 7 -16.60 43.27 -27.55
N GLN A 8 -16.23 43.08 -28.82
CA GLN A 8 -15.78 41.79 -29.34
C GLN A 8 -14.39 41.44 -28.80
N SER A 9 -13.45 42.40 -28.79
CA SER A 9 -12.10 42.18 -28.24
C SER A 9 -12.14 41.89 -26.73
N ALA A 10 -12.97 42.60 -25.96
CA ALA A 10 -13.20 42.31 -24.55
C ALA A 10 -13.76 40.89 -24.34
N GLY A 11 -14.68 40.44 -25.19
CA GLY A 11 -15.23 39.08 -25.17
C GLY A 11 -14.17 37.99 -25.38
N TYR A 12 -13.27 38.16 -26.34
CA TYR A 12 -12.19 37.20 -26.59
C TYR A 12 -11.19 37.12 -25.43
N VAL A 13 -10.86 38.26 -24.80
CA VAL A 13 -9.98 38.29 -23.63
C VAL A 13 -10.62 37.57 -22.45
N ILE A 14 -11.89 37.82 -22.17
CA ILE A 14 -12.62 37.12 -21.10
C ILE A 14 -12.68 35.61 -21.37
N ALA A 15 -13.00 35.21 -22.60
CA ALA A 15 -13.05 33.79 -22.99
C ALA A 15 -11.68 33.10 -22.82
N ALA A 16 -10.59 33.76 -23.23
CA ALA A 16 -9.24 33.23 -23.06
C ALA A 16 -8.86 33.04 -21.58
N VAL A 17 -9.21 34.00 -20.71
CA VAL A 17 -8.98 33.91 -19.26
C VAL A 17 -9.77 32.76 -18.64
N VAL A 18 -11.05 32.62 -18.99
CA VAL A 18 -11.90 31.52 -18.49
C VAL A 18 -11.37 30.16 -18.95
N ALA A 19 -10.93 30.05 -20.20
CA ALA A 19 -10.33 28.83 -20.73
C ALA A 19 -9.03 28.47 -19.99
N ALA A 20 -8.13 29.45 -19.79
CA ALA A 20 -6.89 29.24 -19.04
C ALA A 20 -7.15 28.80 -17.59
N PHE A 21 -8.11 29.44 -16.91
CA PHE A 21 -8.52 29.06 -15.56
C PHE A 21 -9.12 27.64 -15.50
N SER A 22 -9.92 27.28 -16.52
CA SER A 22 -10.52 25.93 -16.62
C SER A 22 -9.45 24.85 -16.80
N ILE A 23 -8.46 25.10 -17.67
CA ILE A 23 -7.34 24.18 -17.87
C ILE A 23 -6.51 24.04 -16.58
N PHE A 24 -6.20 25.16 -15.92
CA PHE A 24 -5.44 25.14 -14.67
C PHE A 24 -6.18 24.39 -13.56
N SER A 25 -7.47 24.68 -13.35
CA SER A 25 -8.31 24.01 -12.35
C SER A 25 -8.49 22.52 -12.66
N TYR A 26 -8.54 22.13 -13.93
CA TYR A 26 -8.55 20.72 -14.35
C TYR A 26 -7.28 19.98 -13.90
N PHE A 27 -6.09 20.53 -14.16
CA PHE A 27 -4.84 19.92 -13.71
C PHE A 27 -4.72 19.86 -12.17
N TYR A 28 -5.16 20.90 -11.48
CA TYR A 28 -5.20 20.91 -10.01
C TYR A 28 -6.13 19.81 -9.47
N THR A 29 -7.33 19.69 -10.05
CA THR A 29 -8.33 18.70 -9.67
C THR A 29 -7.84 17.28 -9.95
N GLN A 30 -7.19 17.04 -11.10
CA GLN A 30 -6.56 15.78 -11.44
C GLN A 30 -5.50 15.34 -10.42
N LYS A 31 -4.61 16.24 -9.99
CA LYS A 31 -3.60 15.93 -8.97
C LYS A 31 -4.25 15.54 -7.64
N LYS A 32 -5.25 16.29 -7.21
CA LYS A 32 -6.00 16.00 -5.98
C LYS A 32 -6.73 14.65 -6.08
N GLN A 33 -7.36 14.37 -7.20
CA GLN A 33 -8.06 13.11 -7.44
C GLN A 33 -7.11 11.91 -7.40
N ARG A 34 -5.95 12.01 -8.05
CA ARG A 34 -4.92 10.96 -8.02
C ARG A 34 -4.45 10.64 -6.60
N SER A 35 -4.24 11.67 -5.78
CA SER A 35 -3.87 11.48 -4.36
C SER A 35 -4.97 10.76 -3.58
N LEU A 36 -6.23 11.14 -3.78
CA LEU A 36 -7.37 10.45 -3.17
C LEU A 36 -7.49 8.99 -3.62
N ASP A 37 -7.24 8.71 -4.90
CA ASP A 37 -7.30 7.36 -5.45
C ASP A 37 -6.20 6.47 -4.88
N ILE A 38 -4.97 7.00 -4.72
CA ILE A 38 -3.88 6.33 -4.02
C ILE A 38 -4.27 6.01 -2.58
N VAL A 39 -4.82 6.98 -1.85
CA VAL A 39 -5.26 6.78 -0.46
C VAL A 39 -6.31 5.68 -0.37
N LYS A 40 -7.34 5.73 -1.22
CA LYS A 40 -8.39 4.70 -1.26
C LYS A 40 -7.81 3.33 -1.56
N PHE A 41 -6.92 3.24 -2.54
CA PHE A 41 -6.29 2.00 -2.92
C PHE A 41 -5.45 1.40 -1.78
N SER A 42 -4.62 2.21 -1.11
CA SER A 42 -3.80 1.75 0.03
C SER A 42 -4.65 1.29 1.21
N LEU A 43 -5.74 2.00 1.51
CA LEU A 43 -6.71 1.57 2.53
C LEU A 43 -7.44 0.29 2.13
N ASP A 44 -7.72 0.09 0.84
CA ASP A 44 -8.30 -1.14 0.33
C ASP A 44 -7.35 -2.33 0.49
N GLN A 45 -6.04 -2.14 0.27
CA GLN A 45 -5.04 -3.19 0.53
C GLN A 45 -4.99 -3.56 2.02
N HIS A 46 -5.06 -2.55 2.90
CA HIS A 46 -5.15 -2.79 4.33
C HIS A 46 -6.41 -3.57 4.70
N ARG A 47 -7.56 -3.18 4.16
CA ARG A 47 -8.82 -3.90 4.38
C ARG A 47 -8.76 -5.33 3.86
N ARG A 48 -8.18 -5.56 2.66
CA ARG A 48 -8.01 -6.88 2.05
C ARG A 48 -7.27 -7.85 2.97
N LEU A 49 -6.31 -7.36 3.76
CA LEU A 49 -5.58 -8.18 4.72
C LEU A 49 -6.50 -8.81 5.78
N PHE A 50 -7.57 -8.13 6.18
CA PHE A 50 -8.50 -8.58 7.22
C PHE A 50 -9.82 -9.14 6.67
N ASP A 51 -10.26 -8.70 5.50
CA ASP A 51 -11.52 -9.14 4.88
C ASP A 51 -11.35 -10.44 4.08
N ASP A 52 -10.13 -10.76 3.61
CA ASP A 52 -9.87 -12.04 2.94
C ASP A 52 -9.77 -13.16 3.97
N GLU A 53 -10.70 -14.13 3.90
CA GLU A 53 -10.81 -15.22 4.87
C GLU A 53 -9.50 -16.00 5.08
N VAL A 54 -8.73 -16.21 4.01
CA VAL A 54 -7.47 -16.96 4.07
C VAL A 54 -6.39 -16.13 4.75
N LEU A 55 -6.26 -14.85 4.40
CA LEU A 55 -5.28 -13.97 5.04
C LEU A 55 -5.62 -13.78 6.51
N PHE A 56 -6.90 -13.52 6.82
CA PHE A 56 -7.37 -13.33 8.18
C PHE A 56 -7.13 -14.56 9.07
N GLU A 57 -7.40 -15.76 8.55
CA GLU A 57 -7.12 -17.02 9.27
C GLU A 57 -5.64 -17.13 9.65
N ILE A 58 -4.74 -16.87 8.71
CA ILE A 58 -3.29 -16.97 8.97
C ILE A 58 -2.84 -15.90 9.96
N LEU A 59 -3.33 -14.65 9.83
CA LEU A 59 -2.96 -13.57 10.74
C LEU A 59 -3.35 -13.89 12.18
N ASN A 60 -4.57 -14.40 12.39
CA ASN A 60 -5.02 -14.82 13.71
C ASN A 60 -4.12 -15.92 14.27
N LEU A 61 -3.69 -16.87 13.44
CA LEU A 61 -2.77 -17.92 13.88
C LEU A 61 -1.37 -17.37 14.20
N ILE A 62 -0.84 -16.44 13.41
CA ILE A 62 0.50 -15.86 13.65
C ILE A 62 0.54 -15.06 14.95
N ASP A 63 -0.54 -14.34 15.29
CA ASP A 63 -0.63 -13.50 16.49
C ASP A 63 -1.18 -14.26 17.72
N SER A 64 -1.51 -15.54 17.57
CA SER A 64 -2.00 -16.41 18.65
C SER A 64 -0.86 -17.05 19.47
N GLU A 65 -1.22 -17.69 20.59
CA GLU A 65 -0.28 -18.43 21.45
C GLU A 65 0.41 -19.60 20.72
N ASP A 66 1.59 -20.03 21.18
CA ASP A 66 2.41 -21.10 20.56
C ASP A 66 1.63 -22.38 20.26
N THR A 67 0.71 -22.76 21.14
CA THR A 67 -0.13 -23.97 20.97
C THR A 67 -0.99 -23.91 19.72
N GLU A 68 -1.52 -22.73 19.40
CA GLU A 68 -2.36 -22.50 18.22
C GLU A 68 -1.51 -22.31 16.96
N GLN A 69 -0.35 -21.64 17.09
CA GLN A 69 0.62 -21.45 16.00
C GLN A 69 1.08 -22.77 15.36
N ARG A 70 1.11 -23.88 16.12
CA ARG A 70 1.44 -25.22 15.60
C ARG A 70 0.58 -25.64 14.41
N LYS A 71 -0.65 -25.13 14.29
CA LYS A 71 -1.53 -25.37 13.15
C LYS A 71 -0.92 -24.88 11.83
N LEU A 72 -0.06 -23.87 11.87
CA LEU A 72 0.65 -23.32 10.69
C LEU A 72 1.63 -24.31 10.05
N ALA A 73 2.08 -25.32 10.80
CA ALA A 73 2.96 -26.37 10.29
C ALA A 73 2.21 -27.50 9.56
N ALA A 74 0.86 -27.47 9.54
CA ALA A 74 0.09 -28.49 8.84
C ALA A 74 0.30 -28.39 7.32
N PRO A 75 0.39 -29.52 6.58
CA PRO A 75 0.60 -29.49 5.12
C PRO A 75 -0.47 -28.70 4.35
N SER A 76 -1.71 -28.64 4.86
CA SER A 76 -2.81 -27.86 4.26
C SER A 76 -2.57 -26.35 4.31
N MET A 77 -1.65 -25.87 5.14
CA MET A 77 -1.35 -24.44 5.29
C MET A 77 -0.36 -23.92 4.25
N GLY A 78 0.35 -24.77 3.51
CA GLY A 78 1.40 -24.33 2.57
C GLY A 78 0.97 -23.23 1.61
N ASN A 79 -0.16 -23.42 0.92
CA ASN A 79 -0.70 -22.43 -0.02
C ASN A 79 -1.19 -21.16 0.67
N LYS A 80 -1.80 -21.30 1.86
CA LYS A 80 -2.27 -20.17 2.66
C LYS A 80 -1.08 -19.29 3.05
N LYS A 81 -0.02 -19.88 3.60
CA LYS A 81 1.21 -19.17 3.98
C LYS A 81 1.87 -18.45 2.81
N ARG A 82 1.97 -19.11 1.64
CA ARG A 82 2.48 -18.48 0.41
C ARG A 82 1.62 -17.28 -0.02
N LYS A 83 0.29 -17.37 0.11
CA LYS A 83 -0.62 -16.24 -0.17
C LYS A 83 -0.30 -15.02 0.70
N LEU A 84 -0.03 -15.23 2.00
CA LEU A 84 0.34 -14.13 2.89
C LEU A 84 1.73 -13.55 2.54
N ILE A 85 2.71 -14.40 2.20
CA ILE A 85 4.02 -13.95 1.73
C ILE A 85 3.87 -13.08 0.48
N THR A 86 3.15 -13.56 -0.53
CA THR A 86 2.89 -12.81 -1.77
C THR A 86 2.15 -11.50 -1.49
N PHE A 87 1.22 -11.45 -0.54
CA PHE A 87 0.59 -10.19 -0.13
C PHE A 87 1.62 -9.15 0.31
N PHE A 88 2.62 -9.52 1.11
CA PHE A 88 3.67 -8.58 1.53
C PHE A 88 4.58 -8.17 0.37
N GLU A 89 4.93 -9.10 -0.52
CA GLU A 89 5.71 -8.78 -1.72
C GLU A 89 4.96 -7.79 -2.62
N GLU A 90 3.65 -7.95 -2.79
CA GLU A 90 2.80 -7.00 -3.50
C GLU A 90 2.87 -5.60 -2.86
N MET A 91 2.86 -5.48 -1.52
CA MET A 91 2.98 -4.18 -0.84
C MET A 91 4.32 -3.52 -1.16
N VAL A 92 5.41 -4.28 -1.17
CA VAL A 92 6.74 -3.76 -1.55
C VAL A 92 6.76 -3.31 -3.01
N LEU A 93 6.15 -4.08 -3.91
CA LEU A 93 6.05 -3.70 -5.32
C LEU A 93 5.25 -2.40 -5.50
N LEU A 94 4.18 -2.21 -4.73
CA LEU A 94 3.39 -0.98 -4.74
C LEU A 94 4.17 0.23 -4.21
N VAL A 95 5.01 0.03 -3.18
CA VAL A 95 5.94 1.06 -2.70
C VAL A 95 6.93 1.43 -3.79
N ARG A 96 7.57 0.44 -4.42
CA ARG A 96 8.54 0.66 -5.52
C ARG A 96 7.91 1.36 -6.72
N ALA A 97 6.64 1.10 -6.99
CA ALA A 97 5.88 1.75 -8.06
C ALA A 97 5.34 3.15 -7.70
N GLY A 98 5.54 3.62 -6.45
CA GLY A 98 5.10 4.94 -6.00
C GLY A 98 3.60 5.04 -5.74
N TYR A 99 2.93 3.92 -5.47
CA TYR A 99 1.53 3.89 -5.07
C TYR A 99 1.33 3.87 -3.56
N MET A 100 2.40 3.73 -2.79
CA MET A 100 2.37 3.71 -1.33
C MET A 100 3.70 4.22 -0.79
N SER A 101 3.69 4.97 0.32
CA SER A 101 4.95 5.30 1.00
C SER A 101 5.52 4.07 1.74
N GLU A 102 6.84 4.00 1.84
CA GLU A 102 7.52 2.94 2.58
C GLU A 102 7.15 2.96 4.07
N ASP A 103 7.13 4.14 4.69
CA ASP A 103 6.79 4.30 6.11
C ASP A 103 5.38 3.80 6.42
N PHE A 104 4.41 4.07 5.53
CA PHE A 104 3.06 3.54 5.67
C PHE A 104 3.01 2.04 5.49
N ALA A 105 3.69 1.48 4.48
CA ALA A 105 3.72 0.04 4.26
C ALA A 105 4.32 -0.70 5.47
N LEU A 106 5.45 -0.21 5.98
CA LEU A 106 6.10 -0.77 7.16
C LEU A 106 5.22 -0.64 8.41
N TYR A 107 4.62 0.53 8.63
CA TYR A 107 3.73 0.76 9.77
C TYR A 107 2.50 -0.15 9.75
N MET A 108 1.86 -0.32 8.60
CA MET A 108 0.61 -1.07 8.49
C MET A 108 0.82 -2.58 8.38
N PHE A 109 1.91 -3.03 7.73
CA PHE A 109 2.08 -4.44 7.34
C PHE A 109 3.35 -5.08 7.89
N GLY A 110 4.36 -4.29 8.22
CA GLY A 110 5.69 -4.78 8.60
C GLY A 110 5.68 -5.65 9.87
N TYR A 111 4.82 -5.33 10.85
CA TYR A 111 4.65 -6.16 12.05
C TYR A 111 4.30 -7.61 11.70
N TYR A 112 3.28 -7.82 10.88
CA TYR A 112 2.84 -9.16 10.51
C TYR A 112 3.86 -9.90 9.64
N ALA A 113 4.59 -9.18 8.77
CA ALA A 113 5.66 -9.78 7.99
C ALA A 113 6.81 -10.27 8.89
N MET A 114 7.20 -9.47 9.89
CA MET A 114 8.20 -9.85 10.89
C MET A 114 7.74 -11.04 11.73
N GLN A 115 6.49 -11.02 12.21
CA GLN A 115 5.93 -12.14 12.99
C GLN A 115 5.89 -13.44 12.15
N ALA A 116 5.50 -13.36 10.88
CA ALA A 116 5.52 -14.50 9.95
C ALA A 116 6.94 -15.06 9.77
N ARG A 117 7.93 -14.18 9.51
CA ARG A 117 9.34 -14.55 9.34
C ARG A 117 9.91 -15.25 10.57
N ASN A 118 9.58 -14.75 11.75
CA ASN A 118 10.14 -15.24 13.02
C ASN A 118 9.41 -16.46 13.57
N ASN A 119 8.24 -16.80 13.03
CA ASN A 119 7.45 -17.95 13.47
C ASN A 119 7.94 -19.25 12.83
N GLN A 120 8.54 -20.14 13.64
CA GLN A 120 9.06 -21.43 13.18
C GLN A 120 8.01 -22.34 12.51
N HIS A 121 6.75 -22.31 12.98
CA HIS A 121 5.67 -23.11 12.43
C HIS A 121 5.17 -22.54 11.10
N PHE A 122 5.14 -21.22 10.98
CA PHE A 122 4.89 -20.55 9.71
C PHE A 122 5.97 -20.91 8.69
N MET A 123 7.25 -20.84 9.07
CA MET A 123 8.36 -21.08 8.16
C MET A 123 8.57 -22.56 7.79
N THR A 124 7.87 -23.50 8.43
CA THR A 124 7.91 -24.92 8.06
C THR A 124 7.47 -25.11 6.59
N ASP A 125 8.29 -25.78 5.78
CA ASP A 125 8.07 -26.02 4.34
C ASP A 125 7.97 -24.77 3.44
N ILE A 126 8.42 -23.62 3.96
CA ILE A 126 8.63 -22.40 3.17
C ILE A 126 10.10 -22.32 2.80
N SER A 127 10.39 -22.06 1.52
CA SER A 127 11.75 -21.87 1.05
C SER A 127 12.35 -20.63 1.72
N THR A 128 13.58 -20.77 2.23
CA THR A 128 14.37 -19.64 2.74
C THR A 128 15.35 -19.12 1.70
N ASP A 129 15.31 -19.66 0.48
CA ASP A 129 16.09 -19.13 -0.63
C ASP A 129 15.57 -17.72 -0.97
N HIS A 130 16.50 -16.77 -1.03
CA HIS A 130 16.21 -15.39 -1.37
C HIS A 130 15.66 -15.27 -2.81
N ALA A 131 15.99 -16.22 -3.69
CA ALA A 131 15.44 -16.28 -5.04
C ALA A 131 13.91 -16.50 -5.06
N ASP A 132 13.36 -17.20 -4.07
CA ASP A 132 11.93 -17.53 -4.02
C ASP A 132 11.10 -16.43 -3.34
N PHE A 133 11.57 -15.91 -2.19
CA PHE A 133 10.81 -14.99 -1.34
C PHE A 133 11.65 -13.85 -0.75
N GLY A 134 12.73 -13.45 -1.44
CA GLY A 134 13.66 -12.44 -0.95
C GLY A 134 13.01 -11.08 -0.66
N ILE A 135 12.01 -10.68 -1.45
CA ILE A 135 11.29 -9.41 -1.24
C ILE A 135 10.57 -9.42 0.12
N PHE A 136 9.95 -10.54 0.48
CA PHE A 136 9.30 -10.70 1.78
C PHE A 136 10.31 -10.65 2.93
N PHE A 137 11.43 -11.36 2.82
CA PHE A 137 12.45 -11.36 3.87
C PHE A 137 13.06 -9.98 4.09
N ASP A 138 13.39 -9.27 2.99
CA ASP A 138 13.92 -7.91 3.05
C ASP A 138 12.92 -6.96 3.71
N PHE A 139 11.62 -7.08 3.41
CA PHE A 139 10.57 -6.25 3.99
C PHE A 139 10.40 -6.49 5.49
N ALA A 140 10.36 -7.75 5.91
CA ALA A 140 10.29 -8.13 7.32
C ALA A 140 11.52 -7.63 8.10
N GLU A 141 12.71 -7.71 7.50
CA GLU A 141 13.94 -7.20 8.09
C GLU A 141 13.98 -5.67 8.18
N GLN A 142 13.53 -4.98 7.14
CA GLN A 142 13.42 -3.51 7.16
C GLN A 142 12.50 -3.03 8.28
N TYR A 143 11.38 -3.71 8.51
CA TYR A 143 10.52 -3.40 9.66
C TYR A 143 11.25 -3.63 10.98
N ASP A 144 11.91 -4.78 11.14
CA ASP A 144 12.63 -5.11 12.39
C ASP A 144 13.70 -4.06 12.73
N GLN A 145 14.41 -3.54 11.72
CA GLN A 145 15.40 -2.47 11.86
C GLN A 145 14.77 -1.10 12.17
N LYS A 146 13.59 -0.82 11.61
CA LYS A 146 12.96 0.52 11.69
C LYS A 146 11.89 0.64 12.78
N LYS A 147 11.41 -0.45 13.38
CA LYS A 147 10.24 -0.46 14.27
C LYS A 147 10.33 0.52 15.46
N GLU A 148 11.53 0.77 15.99
CA GLU A 148 11.74 1.73 17.09
C GLU A 148 11.85 3.19 16.62
N VAL A 149 12.04 3.40 15.32
CA VAL A 149 12.31 4.70 14.70
C VAL A 149 11.09 5.25 13.95
N ILE A 150 10.13 4.39 13.59
CA ILE A 150 8.89 4.79 12.90
C ILE A 150 8.10 5.76 13.80
N LYS A 151 8.16 7.04 13.46
CA LYS A 151 7.36 8.09 14.12
C LYS A 151 5.97 8.07 13.50
N VAL A 152 5.01 7.51 14.22
CA VAL A 152 3.59 7.43 13.79
C VAL A 152 3.05 8.78 13.30
N SER A 153 3.46 9.90 13.92
CA SER A 153 3.06 11.25 13.53
C SER A 153 3.56 11.71 12.14
N ARG A 154 4.47 10.97 11.51
CA ARG A 154 5.07 11.27 10.21
C ARG A 154 4.64 10.29 9.11
N VAL A 155 3.86 9.27 9.45
CA VAL A 155 3.41 8.27 8.48
C VAL A 155 2.37 8.90 7.54
N GLY A 156 2.73 9.07 6.28
CA GLY A 156 1.84 9.52 5.20
C GLY A 156 1.55 8.40 4.22
N ILE A 157 0.35 8.34 3.64
CA ILE A 157 -0.03 7.26 2.71
C ILE A 157 0.62 7.44 1.33
N THR A 158 0.70 8.69 0.87
CA THR A 158 1.32 9.04 -0.40
C THR A 158 2.84 9.15 -0.24
N PRO A 159 3.62 8.71 -1.26
CA PRO A 159 5.07 8.88 -1.28
C PRO A 159 5.52 10.35 -1.25
#